data_AF-A0A816FM03-F1
#
_entry.id   AF-A0A816FM03-F1
#
_cell.length_a   1.000
_cell.length_b   1.000
_cell.length_c   1.000
_cell.angle_alpha   90.00
_cell.angle_beta   90.00
_cell.angle_gamma   90.00
#
_symmetry.space_group_name_H-M   'P 1'
#
loop_
_entity.id
_entity.type
_entity.pdbx_description
1 polymer ?
#
loop_
_entity_poly.entity_id
_entity_poly.type
_entity_poly.pdbx_seq_one_letter_code
_entity_poly.pdbx_strand_id
1 'polypeptide(L)'
;STFYKIRAKTLPSNPKSLDFEVPESYSKTYSGEQFLIYDSTYKKLGGRLMIFTTEVLIKMLYSCEVILIDGTFKTRPIMFSQFPDISIHGCWYHFT
;
A
#
# COMPACT_ATOMS: atom_id res chain seq x y z
N SER A 1 -18.43 10.37 8.37
CA SER A 1 -19.03 10.87 7.12
C SER A 1 -19.84 9.76 6.44
N THR A 2 -21.06 10.05 6.00
CA THR A 2 -22.03 9.11 5.39
C THR A 2 -21.45 8.33 4.20
N PHE A 3 -20.48 8.90 3.48
CA PHE A 3 -19.78 8.25 2.36
C PHE A 3 -18.95 7.03 2.74
N TYR A 4 -18.30 7.05 3.93
CA TYR A 4 -17.50 5.90 4.40
C TYR A 4 -18.39 4.67 4.69
N LYS A 5 -19.59 4.89 5.23
CA LYS A 5 -20.53 3.81 5.57
C LYS A 5 -21.15 3.16 4.33
N ILE A 6 -21.38 3.93 3.27
CA ILE A 6 -21.93 3.41 2.01
C ILE A 6 -20.87 2.58 1.28
N ARG A 7 -19.62 3.06 1.18
CA ARG A 7 -18.51 2.30 0.60
C ARG A 7 -18.26 0.98 1.32
N ALA A 8 -18.32 0.97 2.65
CA ALA A 8 -18.14 -0.24 3.44
C ALA A 8 -19.14 -1.37 3.10
N LYS A 9 -20.35 -1.06 2.61
CA LYS A 9 -21.33 -2.08 2.21
C LYS A 9 -21.00 -2.79 0.89
N THR A 10 -20.15 -2.18 0.07
CA THR A 10 -19.78 -2.68 -1.27
C THR A 10 -18.37 -3.27 -1.31
N LEU A 11 -17.58 -3.07 -0.26
CA LEU A 11 -16.23 -3.59 -0.15
C LEU A 11 -16.25 -5.02 0.39
N PRO A 12 -15.35 -5.90 -0.07
CA PRO A 12 -15.20 -7.21 0.50
C PRO A 12 -14.81 -7.10 1.99
N SER A 13 -15.29 -8.05 2.79
CA SER A 13 -14.86 -8.18 4.18
C SER A 13 -13.34 -8.32 4.26
N ASN A 14 -12.74 -7.76 5.31
CA ASN A 14 -11.30 -7.94 5.56
C ASN A 14 -10.97 -9.44 5.61
N PRO A 15 -9.86 -9.88 4.98
CA PRO A 15 -9.43 -11.27 5.04
C PRO A 15 -9.09 -11.67 6.48
N LYS A 16 -9.37 -12.94 6.82
CA LYS A 16 -9.15 -13.52 8.15
C LYS A 16 -7.74 -14.10 8.34
N SER A 17 -6.97 -14.17 7.27
CA SER A 17 -5.60 -14.66 7.21
C SER A 17 -4.83 -13.83 6.17
N LEU A 18 -3.50 -13.96 6.16
CA LEU A 18 -2.65 -13.41 5.09
C LEU A 18 -2.63 -14.30 3.83
N ASP A 19 -3.38 -15.40 3.85
CA ASP A 19 -3.57 -16.35 2.75
C ASP A 19 -4.78 -15.91 1.90
N PHE A 20 -4.53 -14.90 1.04
CA PHE A 20 -5.53 -14.39 0.11
C PHE A 20 -4.85 -13.90 -1.17
N GLU A 21 -5.54 -14.04 -2.30
CA GLU A 21 -5.12 -13.45 -3.56
C GLU A 21 -5.71 -12.05 -3.72
N VAL A 22 -4.92 -11.10 -4.23
CA VAL A 22 -5.43 -9.76 -4.56
C VAL A 22 -6.08 -9.83 -5.94
N PRO A 23 -7.38 -9.55 -6.08
CA PRO A 23 -8.01 -9.52 -7.40
C PRO A 23 -7.39 -8.44 -8.30
N GLU A 24 -7.33 -8.69 -9.60
CA GLU A 24 -6.72 -7.77 -10.58
C GLU A 24 -7.35 -6.37 -10.52
N SER A 25 -8.65 -6.27 -10.24
CA SER A 25 -9.35 -4.99 -10.09
C SER A 25 -8.82 -4.13 -8.93
N TYR A 26 -8.15 -4.74 -7.95
CA TYR A 26 -7.53 -4.05 -6.82
C TYR A 26 -6.00 -3.93 -6.97
N SER A 27 -5.39 -4.53 -8.01
CA SER A 27 -3.96 -4.39 -8.28
C SER A 27 -3.64 -3.18 -9.17
N LYS A 28 -4.66 -2.51 -9.70
CA LYS A 28 -4.56 -1.34 -10.58
C LYS A 28 -5.18 -0.08 -9.97
N THR A 29 -4.72 1.08 -10.41
CA THR A 29 -5.36 2.37 -10.11
C THR A 29 -6.70 2.50 -10.85
N TYR A 30 -7.49 3.54 -10.53
CA TYR A 30 -8.70 3.86 -11.30
C TYR A 30 -8.42 4.20 -12.78
N SER A 31 -7.21 4.66 -13.10
CA SER A 31 -6.76 4.89 -14.48
C SER A 31 -6.22 3.63 -15.16
N GLY A 32 -6.19 2.49 -14.47
CA GLY A 32 -5.73 1.20 -15.00
C GLY A 32 -4.22 0.95 -14.88
N GLU A 33 -3.48 1.86 -14.25
CA GLU A 33 -2.03 1.71 -14.05
C GLU A 33 -1.72 0.66 -12.99
N GLN A 34 -0.61 -0.07 -13.12
CA GLN A 34 -0.18 -1.03 -12.11
C GLN A 34 0.10 -0.32 -10.78
N PHE A 35 -0.53 -0.80 -9.70
CA PHE A 35 -0.45 -0.20 -8.38
C PHE A 35 0.08 -1.16 -7.31
N LEU A 36 -0.32 -2.44 -7.33
CA LEU A 36 0.36 -3.46 -6.52
C LEU A 36 1.57 -3.97 -7.29
N ILE A 37 2.76 -3.44 -7.01
CA ILE A 37 3.97 -3.73 -7.78
C ILE A 37 4.81 -4.86 -7.18
N TYR A 38 4.57 -5.20 -5.92
CA TYR A 38 5.29 -6.24 -5.21
C TYR A 38 4.38 -6.90 -4.17
N ASP A 39 4.36 -8.23 -4.19
CA ASP A 39 3.74 -9.06 -3.17
C ASP A 39 4.65 -10.27 -2.94
N SER A 40 5.29 -10.34 -1.77
CA SER A 40 6.27 -11.38 -1.49
C SER A 40 5.66 -12.77 -1.36
N THR A 41 4.33 -12.87 -1.12
CA THR A 41 3.66 -14.04 -0.52
C THR A 41 4.41 -14.58 0.73
N TYR A 42 3.81 -15.47 1.52
CA TYR A 42 4.38 -15.89 2.81
C TYR A 42 5.74 -16.62 2.73
N LYS A 43 6.19 -16.96 1.52
CA LYS A 43 7.21 -18.00 1.28
C LYS A 43 8.67 -17.53 1.42
N LYS A 44 8.97 -16.23 1.58
CA LYS A 44 10.36 -15.74 1.53
C LYS A 44 10.85 -14.88 2.70
N LEU A 45 9.98 -14.17 3.42
CA LEU A 45 10.41 -13.13 4.37
C LEU A 45 9.92 -13.34 5.82
N GLY A 46 9.36 -14.50 6.15
CA GLY A 46 8.73 -14.73 7.47
C GLY A 46 7.40 -13.99 7.65
N GLY A 47 6.88 -13.38 6.58
CA GLY A 47 5.61 -12.67 6.50
C GLY A 47 5.31 -12.26 5.05
N ARG A 48 4.16 -11.62 4.82
CA ARG A 48 3.77 -11.08 3.52
C ARG A 48 4.04 -9.58 3.47
N LEU A 49 4.96 -9.15 2.61
CA LEU A 49 5.21 -7.75 2.29
C LEU A 49 4.48 -7.40 1.00
N MET A 50 3.65 -6.35 1.05
CA MET A 50 2.95 -5.82 -0.11
C MET A 50 3.34 -4.36 -0.30
N ILE A 51 3.66 -3.98 -1.54
CA ILE A 51 4.01 -2.59 -1.88
C ILE A 51 3.01 -2.06 -2.90
N PHE A 52 2.26 -1.06 -2.47
CA PHE A 52 1.26 -0.35 -3.27
C PHE A 52 1.79 1.02 -3.67
N THR A 53 2.13 1.19 -4.95
CA THR A 53 2.69 2.42 -5.52
C THR A 53 2.66 2.33 -7.05
N THR A 54 2.90 3.43 -7.74
CA THR A 54 3.10 3.43 -9.19
C THR A 54 4.59 3.38 -9.53
N GLU A 55 4.92 2.95 -10.76
CA GLU A 55 6.31 2.95 -11.24
C GLU A 55 6.91 4.37 -11.22
N VAL A 56 6.10 5.38 -11.57
CA VAL A 56 6.49 6.79 -11.51
C VAL A 56 6.87 7.19 -10.09
N LEU A 57 6.05 6.85 -9.10
CA LEU A 57 6.32 7.21 -7.72
C LEU A 57 7.59 6.50 -7.21
N ILE A 58 7.84 5.25 -7.59
CA ILE A 58 9.10 4.58 -7.23
C ILE A 58 10.32 5.27 -7.83
N LYS A 59 10.26 5.65 -9.12
CA LYS A 59 11.36 6.37 -9.76
C LYS A 59 11.63 7.70 -9.07
N MET A 60 10.56 8.40 -8.67
CA MET A 60 10.68 9.62 -7.86
C MET A 60 11.36 9.33 -6.52
N LEU A 61 10.91 8.32 -5.77
CA LEU A 61 11.52 7.93 -4.50
C LEU A 61 13.00 7.57 -4.64
N TYR A 62 13.35 6.85 -5.71
CA TYR A 62 14.74 6.51 -6.01
C TYR A 62 15.61 7.75 -6.27
N SER A 63 15.03 8.82 -6.80
CA SER A 63 15.73 10.09 -7.03
C SER A 63 15.74 11.04 -5.83
N CYS A 64 15.01 10.73 -4.74
CA CYS A 64 15.02 11.54 -3.53
C CYS A 64 16.28 11.27 -2.72
N GLU A 65 16.96 12.32 -2.26
CA GLU A 65 18.05 12.18 -1.29
C GLU A 65 17.51 11.83 0.11
N VAL A 66 16.36 12.40 0.46
CA VAL A 66 15.69 12.19 1.74
C VAL A 66 14.23 11.81 1.49
N ILE A 67 13.81 10.68 2.06
CA ILE A 67 12.43 10.21 2.06
C ILE A 67 11.88 10.37 3.48
N LEU A 68 10.81 11.14 3.62
CA LEU A 68 10.10 11.29 4.89
C LEU A 68 8.91 10.33 4.93
N ILE A 69 8.97 9.40 5.86
CA ILE A 69 8.00 8.32 6.06
C ILE A 69 7.27 8.56 7.38
N ASP A 70 5.94 8.51 7.36
CA ASP A 70 5.13 8.50 8.57
C ASP A 70 4.20 7.27 8.59
N GLY A 71 3.87 6.81 9.80
CA GLY A 71 3.01 5.68 10.04
C GLY A 71 1.54 6.09 10.13
N THR A 72 0.67 5.46 9.34
CA THR A 72 -0.78 5.68 9.40
C THR A 72 -1.46 4.73 10.41
N PHE A 73 -1.43 5.05 11.70
CA PHE A 73 -1.84 4.13 12.77
C PHE A 73 -3.35 3.89 12.96
N LYS A 74 -4.24 4.61 12.24
CA LYS A 74 -5.64 4.76 12.70
C LYS A 74 -6.66 3.75 12.17
N THR A 75 -6.42 3.01 11.08
CA THR A 75 -7.39 2.05 10.53
C THR A 75 -6.71 0.95 9.71
N ARG A 76 -6.41 -0.21 10.30
CA ARG A 76 -5.76 -1.34 9.60
C ARG A 76 -6.45 -2.68 9.92
N PRO A 77 -6.52 -3.63 8.98
CA PRO A 77 -6.93 -4.99 9.26
C PRO A 77 -5.99 -5.66 10.28
N ILE A 78 -6.54 -6.42 11.23
CA ILE A 78 -5.81 -7.10 12.33
C ILE A 78 -4.67 -8.00 11.82
N MET A 79 -4.75 -8.45 10.56
CA MET A 79 -3.79 -9.37 9.95
C MET A 79 -2.45 -8.73 9.55
N PHE A 80 -2.34 -7.40 9.50
CA PHE A 80 -1.10 -6.70 9.17
C PHE A 80 -0.45 -6.11 10.43
N SER A 81 0.85 -6.34 10.61
CA SER A 81 1.61 -5.82 11.74
C SER A 81 1.74 -4.29 11.67
N GLN A 82 1.58 -3.63 12.82
CA GLN A 82 1.47 -2.17 12.93
C GLN A 82 2.73 -1.37 12.53
N PHE A 83 3.86 -2.03 12.29
CA PHE A 83 5.14 -1.40 11.94
C PHE A 83 5.79 -2.05 10.72
N PRO A 84 5.98 -1.29 9.62
CA PRO A 84 5.24 -0.08 9.27
C PRO A 84 4.51 -0.29 7.93
N ASP A 85 3.18 -0.19 7.93
CA ASP A 85 2.54 0.30 6.71
C ASP A 85 2.99 1.76 6.59
N ILE A 86 3.99 1.93 5.72
CA ILE A 86 4.68 3.17 5.41
C ILE A 86 3.78 3.97 4.46
N SER A 87 3.42 5.18 4.87
CA SER A 87 2.91 6.17 3.93
C SER A 87 3.99 7.23 3.73
N ILE A 88 4.24 7.57 2.47
CA ILE A 88 5.27 8.54 2.12
C ILE A 88 4.58 9.88 1.92
N HIS A 89 4.96 10.85 2.73
CA HIS A 89 4.29 12.15 2.80
C HIS A 89 5.04 13.26 2.07
N GLY A 90 6.30 13.06 1.71
CA GLY A 90 7.09 14.04 0.96
C GLY A 90 8.40 13.48 0.40
N CYS A 91 8.90 14.14 -0.64
CA CYS A 91 10.22 13.94 -1.25
C CYS A 91 10.89 15.31 -1.41
N TRP A 92 12.17 15.40 -1.09
CA TRP A 92 12.97 16.61 -1.27
C TRP A 92 14.03 16.39 -2.36
N TYR A 93 14.16 17.37 -3.26
CA TYR A 93 15.14 17.38 -4.35
C TYR A 93 16.14 18.53 -4.13
N HIS A 94 17.43 18.26 -4.28
CA HIS A 94 18.44 19.31 -4.41
C HIS A 94 18.66 19.60 -5.90
N PHE A 95 18.37 20.83 -6.34
CA PHE A 95 18.76 21.29 -7.68
C PHE A 95 20.18 21.85 -7.57
N THR A 96 21.17 21.12 -8.07
CA THR A 96 22.54 21.62 -8.30
C THR A 96 22.68 22.10 -9.74
#